data_AF-A0A076KZQ0-F1
#
_entry.id   AF-A0A076KZQ0-F1
#
_cell.length_a   1.000
_cell.length_b   1.000
_cell.length_c   1.000
_cell.angle_alpha   90.00
_cell.angle_beta   90.00
_cell.angle_gamma   90.00
#
_symmetry.space_group_name_H-M   'P 1'
#
loop_
_entity.id
_entity.type
_entity.pdbx_description
1 polymer ?
#
loop_
_entity_poly.entity_id
_entity_poly.type
_entity_poly.pdbx_seq_one_letter_code
_entity_poly.pdbx_strand_id
1 'polypeptide(L)'
;MNGSTNGSAISNLYNHNESFAKRCIPIWTKKETNTELIRFKRLIEKKYNQRFNTYWDLHKWSVENIPDFWKEIWHYFNIISSKPYDEVFRKTGKGFLDNEWFKGAAFNLAENILKIRNNKIGLIYSDEFGCRETFTYAEIYEQVKRYAAAFRKHGLRVGEQFHPIDNLSTITKVVPNLEKVIIVATKEETLSRNISDIPHSIFLEDFLQSGMKSDGTVPEISFEQLPFSHPAIINFTSGTTRDPKGVVHSAGTFIAQFRDFAFHQNFKDDDVVFMCSPVGWAIWDYIIPSIAFGVKLFLYNGSPDSEKGSYNLGCFFRNKVSIAFLPPAS
;
A
#
# COMPACT_ATOMS: atom_id res chain seq x y z
N MET A 1 18.92 9.89 49.25
CA MET A 1 18.05 10.96 48.73
C MET A 1 17.36 10.42 47.50
N ASN A 2 16.06 10.20 47.61
CA ASN A 2 15.21 9.56 46.61
C ASN A 2 14.97 10.51 45.42
N GLY A 3 15.03 9.96 44.21
CA GLY A 3 14.67 10.64 42.96
C GLY A 3 13.78 9.74 42.10
N SER A 4 12.61 9.40 42.62
CA SER A 4 11.54 8.70 41.90
C SER A 4 10.61 9.71 41.23
N THR A 5 10.90 10.12 39.99
CA THR A 5 9.99 10.97 39.21
C THR A 5 10.06 10.61 37.73
N ASN A 6 9.49 9.46 37.35
CA ASN A 6 9.11 9.19 35.96
C ASN A 6 7.81 8.37 35.83
N GLY A 7 7.18 7.97 36.95
CA GLY A 7 5.88 7.28 36.95
C GLY A 7 4.66 8.21 36.97
N SER A 8 4.80 9.50 37.30
CA SER A 8 3.65 10.39 37.52
C SER A 8 3.12 11.08 36.26
N ALA A 9 3.91 11.19 35.19
CA ALA A 9 3.49 11.89 33.96
C ALA A 9 2.51 11.05 33.12
N ILE A 10 2.67 9.72 33.11
CA ILE A 10 1.77 8.81 32.37
C ILE A 10 0.47 8.58 33.16
N SER A 11 0.51 8.50 34.49
CA SER A 11 -0.71 8.38 35.31
C SER A 11 -1.58 9.64 35.28
N ASN A 12 -0.99 10.82 35.11
CA ASN A 12 -1.73 12.09 35.09
C ASN A 12 -2.51 12.32 33.78
N LEU A 13 -2.11 11.69 32.66
CA LEU A 13 -2.89 11.69 31.41
C LEU A 13 -4.17 10.83 31.51
N TYR A 14 -4.17 9.79 32.35
CA TYR A 14 -5.37 8.98 32.61
C TYR A 14 -6.31 9.67 33.62
N ASN A 15 -5.79 10.35 34.63
CA ASN A 15 -6.60 10.98 35.68
C ASN A 15 -7.29 12.29 35.25
N HIS A 16 -6.66 13.11 34.37
CA HIS A 16 -7.34 14.29 33.81
C HIS A 16 -8.47 13.94 32.82
N ASN A 17 -8.48 12.71 32.30
CA ASN A 17 -9.48 12.24 31.35
C ASN A 17 -10.78 11.77 32.02
N GLU A 18 -10.79 11.42 33.31
CA GLU A 18 -12.03 10.92 33.93
C GLU A 18 -13.15 11.98 34.02
N SER A 19 -12.82 13.25 34.32
CA SER A 19 -13.84 14.30 34.38
C SER A 19 -14.34 14.74 33.00
N PHE A 20 -13.48 14.65 31.98
CA PHE A 20 -13.84 14.95 30.59
C PHE A 20 -14.65 13.81 29.98
N ALA A 21 -14.21 12.55 30.17
CA ALA A 21 -14.92 11.34 29.73
C ALA A 21 -16.29 11.19 30.39
N LYS A 22 -16.48 11.60 31.65
CA LYS A 22 -17.80 11.63 32.33
C LYS A 22 -18.80 12.59 31.66
N ARG A 23 -18.34 13.54 30.83
CA ARG A 23 -19.20 14.45 30.05
C ARG A 23 -19.37 14.02 28.59
N CYS A 24 -18.63 13.01 28.13
CA CYS A 24 -18.73 12.51 26.76
C CYS A 24 -19.87 11.51 26.65
N ILE A 25 -20.92 11.88 25.92
CA ILE A 25 -21.99 10.95 25.55
C ILE A 25 -21.54 10.24 24.26
N PRO A 26 -21.36 8.91 24.26
CA PRO A 26 -20.98 8.20 23.04
C PRO A 26 -22.12 8.31 22.03
N ILE A 27 -21.82 8.88 20.85
CA ILE A 27 -22.80 9.07 19.77
C ILE A 27 -23.10 7.78 19.00
N TRP A 28 -22.20 6.79 19.07
CA TRP A 28 -22.34 5.49 18.43
C TRP A 28 -21.58 4.41 19.20
N THR A 29 -22.25 3.31 19.53
CA THR A 29 -21.68 2.21 20.34
C THR A 29 -21.91 0.82 19.76
N LYS A 30 -22.51 0.74 18.56
CA LYS A 30 -22.76 -0.54 17.90
C LYS A 30 -21.43 -1.23 17.64
N LYS A 31 -21.32 -2.50 18.05
CA LYS A 31 -20.14 -3.33 17.81
C LYS A 31 -20.47 -4.39 16.78
N GLU A 32 -19.63 -4.52 15.76
CA GLU A 32 -19.66 -5.68 14.87
C GLU A 32 -18.93 -6.84 15.57
N THR A 33 -19.56 -8.01 15.58
CA THR A 33 -19.04 -9.19 16.30
C THR A 33 -18.38 -10.20 15.37
N ASN A 34 -18.60 -10.08 14.07
CA ASN A 34 -17.99 -10.91 13.03
C ASN A 34 -16.94 -10.12 12.23
N THR A 35 -15.86 -9.70 12.90
CA THR A 35 -14.73 -9.01 12.27
C THR A 35 -13.51 -9.91 12.18
N GLU A 36 -12.58 -9.61 11.27
CA GLU A 36 -11.30 -10.35 11.21
C GLU A 36 -10.49 -10.16 12.49
N LEU A 37 -10.55 -8.98 13.10
CA LEU A 37 -9.91 -8.73 14.39
C LEU A 37 -10.43 -9.67 15.49
N ILE A 38 -11.74 -9.94 15.53
CA ILE A 38 -12.31 -10.88 16.51
C ILE A 38 -11.88 -12.32 16.20
N ARG A 39 -11.76 -12.70 14.93
CA ARG A 39 -11.24 -14.02 14.53
C ARG A 39 -9.78 -14.19 14.93
N PHE A 40 -8.94 -13.20 14.63
CA PHE A 40 -7.54 -13.16 15.05
C PHE A 40 -7.41 -13.19 16.57
N LYS A 41 -8.19 -12.37 17.30
CA LYS A 41 -8.23 -12.37 18.77
C LYS A 41 -8.49 -13.77 19.32
N ARG A 42 -9.51 -14.47 18.83
CA ARG A 42 -9.85 -15.84 19.27
C ARG A 42 -8.72 -16.84 18.99
N LEU A 43 -8.01 -16.67 17.87
CA LEU A 43 -6.83 -17.48 17.55
C LEU A 43 -5.72 -17.27 18.59
N ILE A 44 -5.42 -16.02 18.95
CA ILE A 44 -4.42 -15.69 19.98
C ILE A 44 -4.85 -16.21 21.35
N GLU A 45 -6.10 -15.97 21.77
CA GLU A 45 -6.64 -16.46 23.05
C GLU A 45 -6.46 -17.98 23.17
N LYS A 46 -6.82 -18.72 22.12
CA LYS A 46 -6.66 -20.18 22.08
C LYS A 46 -5.19 -20.61 22.10
N LYS A 47 -4.32 -19.98 21.29
CA LYS A 47 -2.92 -20.40 21.11
C LYS A 47 -2.06 -20.12 22.34
N TYR A 48 -2.27 -18.97 22.97
CA TYR A 48 -1.45 -18.50 24.11
C TYR A 48 -2.14 -18.69 25.46
N ASN A 49 -3.31 -19.36 25.49
CA ASN A 49 -4.14 -19.53 26.69
C ASN A 49 -4.40 -18.19 27.41
N GLN A 50 -4.70 -17.16 26.63
CA GLN A 50 -4.98 -15.80 27.10
C GLN A 50 -6.48 -15.50 27.03
N ARG A 51 -6.91 -14.46 27.73
CA ARG A 51 -8.27 -13.93 27.64
C ARG A 51 -8.22 -12.42 27.52
N PHE A 52 -8.79 -11.88 26.45
CA PHE A 52 -8.89 -10.44 26.23
C PHE A 52 -10.36 -10.03 26.35
N ASN A 53 -10.71 -9.21 27.34
CA ASN A 53 -12.09 -8.75 27.52
C ASN A 53 -12.40 -7.54 26.65
N THR A 54 -11.39 -6.72 26.35
CA THR A 54 -11.49 -5.52 25.55
C THR A 54 -10.48 -5.51 24.40
N TYR A 55 -10.66 -4.59 23.46
CA TYR A 55 -9.64 -4.29 22.44
C TYR A 55 -8.30 -3.91 23.08
N TRP A 56 -8.36 -3.15 24.18
CA TRP A 56 -7.17 -2.65 24.87
C TRP A 56 -6.35 -3.76 25.52
N ASP A 57 -6.98 -4.87 25.92
CA ASP A 57 -6.25 -6.03 26.44
C ASP A 57 -5.42 -6.69 25.34
N LEU A 58 -6.00 -6.86 24.14
CA LEU A 58 -5.28 -7.37 22.97
C LEU A 58 -4.19 -6.40 22.50
N HIS A 59 -4.47 -5.10 22.48
CA HIS A 59 -3.49 -4.06 22.15
C HIS A 59 -2.31 -4.07 23.14
N LYS A 60 -2.60 -4.17 24.45
CA LYS A 60 -1.56 -4.27 25.47
C LYS A 60 -0.68 -5.50 25.22
N TRP A 61 -1.31 -6.65 24.98
CA TRP A 61 -0.59 -7.88 24.65
C TRP A 61 0.28 -7.74 23.39
N SER A 62 -0.21 -7.08 22.33
CA SER A 62 0.57 -6.93 21.08
C SER A 62 1.79 -6.01 21.24
N VAL A 63 1.73 -5.02 22.13
CA VAL A 63 2.84 -4.12 22.44
C VAL A 63 3.84 -4.75 23.41
N GLU A 64 3.37 -5.57 24.36
CA GLU A 64 4.24 -6.27 25.31
C GLU A 64 4.90 -7.52 24.68
N ASN A 65 4.29 -8.11 23.65
CA ASN A 65 4.75 -9.33 22.99
C ASN A 65 4.95 -9.12 21.48
N ILE A 66 5.73 -8.10 21.12
CA ILE A 66 5.97 -7.68 19.71
C ILE A 66 6.36 -8.85 18.79
N PRO A 67 7.38 -9.68 19.12
CA PRO A 67 7.78 -10.77 18.23
C PRO A 67 6.67 -11.79 18.00
N ASP A 68 5.92 -12.17 19.04
CA ASP A 68 4.82 -13.13 18.94
C ASP A 68 3.65 -12.56 18.15
N PHE A 69 3.27 -11.30 18.41
CA PHE A 69 2.19 -10.66 17.66
C PHE A 69 2.48 -10.64 16.16
N TRP A 70 3.66 -10.16 15.74
CA TRP A 70 4.00 -10.06 14.33
C TRP A 70 4.25 -11.43 13.68
N LYS A 71 4.74 -12.42 14.44
CA LYS A 71 4.75 -13.82 14.02
C LYS A 71 3.35 -14.31 13.67
N GLU A 72 2.38 -14.07 14.54
CA GLU A 72 0.99 -14.50 14.27
C GLU A 72 0.38 -13.73 13.10
N ILE A 73 0.69 -12.45 12.92
CA ILE A 73 0.29 -11.68 11.73
C ILE A 73 0.82 -12.33 10.45
N TRP A 74 2.11 -12.68 10.42
CA TRP A 74 2.75 -13.34 9.28
C TRP A 74 2.03 -14.65 8.91
N HIS A 75 1.70 -15.47 9.91
CA HIS A 75 0.99 -16.72 9.69
C HIS A 75 -0.49 -16.51 9.33
N TYR A 76 -1.17 -15.56 9.98
CA TYR A 76 -2.60 -15.29 9.74
C TYR A 76 -2.87 -14.90 8.28
N PHE A 77 -1.99 -14.10 7.69
CA PHE A 77 -2.12 -13.67 6.30
C PHE A 77 -1.44 -14.60 5.29
N ASN A 78 -0.90 -15.74 5.73
CA ASN A 78 -0.19 -16.71 4.90
C ASN A 78 0.81 -16.03 3.96
N ILE A 79 1.71 -15.21 4.54
CA ILE A 79 2.71 -14.49 3.75
C ILE A 79 3.55 -15.49 2.95
N ILE A 80 3.58 -15.30 1.63
CA ILE A 80 4.36 -16.12 0.70
C ILE A 80 5.80 -15.64 0.78
N SER A 81 6.71 -16.56 1.09
CA SER A 81 8.14 -16.33 1.16
C SER A 81 8.90 -17.58 0.74
N SER A 82 9.93 -17.43 -0.08
CA SER A 82 10.83 -18.53 -0.46
C SER A 82 11.75 -18.98 0.70
N LYS A 83 12.12 -18.04 1.58
CA LYS A 83 12.90 -18.34 2.79
C LYS A 83 12.15 -17.81 4.02
N PRO A 84 11.96 -18.63 5.08
CA PRO A 84 11.38 -18.16 6.33
C PRO A 84 12.30 -17.15 7.02
N TYR A 85 11.74 -16.38 7.96
CA TYR A 85 12.53 -15.54 8.85
C TYR A 85 13.29 -16.40 9.88
N ASP A 86 14.47 -15.94 10.26
CA ASP A 86 15.27 -16.46 11.36
C ASP A 86 14.84 -15.80 12.69
N GLU A 87 14.46 -14.52 12.64
CA GLU A 87 14.07 -13.72 13.80
C GLU A 87 13.05 -12.64 13.41
N VAL A 88 11.94 -12.50 14.16
CA VAL A 88 10.83 -11.59 13.80
C VAL A 88 11.15 -10.13 14.08
N PHE A 89 11.77 -9.84 15.23
CA PHE A 89 12.04 -8.48 15.64
C PHE A 89 13.29 -8.44 16.50
N ARG A 90 14.21 -7.56 16.13
CA ARG A 90 15.42 -7.28 16.88
C ARG A 90 15.65 -5.78 16.94
N LYS A 91 15.83 -5.26 18.15
CA LYS A 91 16.28 -3.89 18.34
C LYS A 91 17.79 -3.83 18.14
N THR A 92 18.25 -3.02 17.18
CA THR A 92 19.67 -2.93 16.81
C THR A 92 20.39 -1.75 17.47
N GLY A 93 19.65 -0.86 18.14
CA GLY A 93 20.19 0.35 18.76
C GLY A 93 19.17 1.07 19.63
N LYS A 94 19.43 2.34 19.96
CA LYS A 94 18.58 3.14 20.87
C LYS A 94 17.60 4.05 20.12
N GLY A 95 17.88 4.35 18.85
CA GLY A 95 17.07 5.18 17.99
C GLY A 95 15.76 4.53 17.56
N PHE A 96 14.84 5.36 17.10
CA PHE A 96 13.53 4.91 16.59
C PHE A 96 13.65 4.05 15.32
N LEU A 97 14.67 4.30 14.50
CA LEU A 97 14.93 3.53 13.28
C LEU A 97 15.80 2.29 13.51
N ASP A 98 16.34 2.12 14.72
CA ASP A 98 17.29 1.05 15.02
C ASP A 98 16.56 -0.26 15.34
N ASN A 99 15.84 -0.77 14.33
CA ASN A 99 15.07 -2.01 14.41
C ASN A 99 15.28 -2.83 13.14
N GLU A 100 15.29 -4.15 13.30
CA GLU A 100 15.30 -5.10 12.20
C GLU A 100 14.10 -6.04 12.34
N TRP A 101 13.37 -6.22 11.25
CA TRP A 101 12.14 -7.00 11.20
C TRP A 101 12.31 -8.19 10.26
N PHE A 102 11.79 -9.35 10.67
CA PHE A 102 11.79 -10.60 9.91
C PHE A 102 13.13 -10.91 9.25
N LYS A 103 14.21 -10.75 10.03
CA LYS A 103 15.57 -11.00 9.59
C LYS A 103 15.66 -12.39 8.98
N GLY A 104 16.31 -12.48 7.83
CA GLY A 104 16.53 -13.74 7.13
C GLY A 104 15.41 -14.15 6.19
N ALA A 105 14.22 -13.56 6.26
CA ALA A 105 13.15 -13.84 5.31
C ALA A 105 13.49 -13.31 3.92
N ALA A 106 13.06 -14.06 2.90
CA ALA A 106 13.09 -13.63 1.50
C ALA A 106 11.70 -13.79 0.89
N PHE A 107 11.14 -12.69 0.40
CA PHE A 107 9.76 -12.63 -0.08
C PHE A 107 9.60 -11.59 -1.20
N ASN A 108 8.46 -11.58 -1.87
CA ASN A 108 8.12 -10.56 -2.86
C ASN A 108 6.79 -9.86 -2.52
N LEU A 109 6.79 -8.52 -2.57
CA LEU A 109 5.60 -7.72 -2.31
C LEU A 109 4.51 -7.97 -3.35
N ALA A 110 4.83 -7.86 -4.64
CA ALA A 110 3.85 -8.06 -5.72
C ALA A 110 3.28 -9.48 -5.74
N GLU A 111 4.08 -10.50 -5.42
CA GLU A 111 3.60 -11.88 -5.25
C GLU A 111 2.52 -11.99 -4.17
N ASN A 112 2.71 -11.28 -3.06
CA ASN A 112 1.75 -11.27 -1.96
C ASN A 112 0.51 -10.40 -2.22
N ILE A 113 0.62 -9.39 -3.09
CA ILE A 113 -0.51 -8.57 -3.51
C ILE A 113 -1.36 -9.29 -4.58
N LEU A 114 -0.72 -9.97 -5.53
CA LEU A 114 -1.34 -10.58 -6.71
C LEU A 114 -1.67 -12.08 -6.51
N LYS A 115 -2.04 -12.47 -5.28
CA LYS A 115 -2.40 -13.86 -4.95
C LYS A 115 -3.70 -14.29 -5.64
N ILE A 116 -4.63 -13.35 -5.81
CA ILE A 116 -5.92 -13.59 -6.48
C ILE A 116 -5.74 -13.33 -7.97
N ARG A 117 -6.11 -14.31 -8.80
CA ARG A 117 -5.92 -14.28 -10.28
C ARG A 117 -7.12 -14.85 -11.04
N ASN A 118 -8.31 -14.67 -10.48
CA ASN A 118 -9.56 -15.18 -11.06
C ASN A 118 -10.30 -14.07 -11.85
N ASN A 119 -11.46 -14.42 -12.41
CA ASN A 119 -12.28 -13.49 -13.21
C ASN A 119 -13.15 -12.55 -12.36
N LYS A 120 -12.89 -12.43 -11.06
CA LYS A 120 -13.57 -11.46 -10.21
C LYS A 120 -13.06 -10.06 -10.53
N ILE A 121 -13.93 -9.06 -10.52
CA ILE A 121 -13.53 -7.64 -10.67
C ILE A 121 -12.66 -7.23 -9.48
N GLY A 122 -11.46 -6.71 -9.75
CA GLY A 122 -10.54 -6.16 -8.75
C GLY A 122 -10.33 -4.65 -8.86
N LEU A 123 -10.63 -4.07 -10.03
CA LEU A 123 -10.50 -2.63 -10.28
C LEU A 123 -11.73 -2.10 -11.00
N ILE A 124 -12.22 -0.95 -10.58
CA ILE A 124 -13.26 -0.18 -11.25
C ILE A 124 -12.65 1.21 -11.49
N TYR A 125 -12.55 1.62 -12.75
CA TYR A 125 -12.14 2.97 -13.13
C TYR A 125 -13.38 3.78 -13.54
N SER A 126 -13.42 5.06 -13.17
CA SER A 126 -14.33 6.03 -13.75
C SER A 126 -13.69 7.41 -13.82
N ASP A 127 -14.23 8.28 -14.67
CA ASP A 127 -13.81 9.67 -14.74
C ASP A 127 -14.97 10.67 -14.77
N GLU A 128 -14.63 11.96 -14.80
CA GLU A 128 -15.59 13.07 -14.89
C GLU A 128 -16.27 13.21 -16.25
N PHE A 129 -15.83 12.45 -17.27
CA PHE A 129 -16.44 12.44 -18.60
C PHE A 129 -17.41 11.27 -18.78
N GLY A 130 -17.61 10.46 -17.74
CA GLY A 130 -18.51 9.32 -17.75
C GLY A 130 -17.90 8.05 -18.32
N CYS A 131 -16.59 8.01 -18.57
CA CYS A 131 -15.91 6.76 -18.87
C CYS A 131 -16.00 5.84 -17.66
N ARG A 132 -16.20 4.54 -17.92
CA ARG A 132 -16.21 3.52 -16.89
C ARG A 132 -15.64 2.22 -17.43
N GLU A 133 -14.59 1.74 -16.76
CA GLU A 133 -13.93 0.49 -17.10
C GLU A 133 -13.82 -0.39 -15.86
N THR A 134 -13.71 -1.70 -16.08
CA THR A 134 -13.52 -2.67 -15.00
C THR A 134 -12.48 -3.67 -15.41
N PHE A 135 -11.63 -4.05 -14.45
CA PHE A 135 -10.59 -5.05 -14.67
C PHE A 135 -10.74 -6.15 -13.63
N THR A 136 -10.68 -7.38 -14.10
CA THR A 136 -10.62 -8.58 -13.27
C THR A 136 -9.25 -8.74 -12.64
N TYR A 137 -9.18 -9.53 -11.57
CA TYR A 137 -7.91 -9.90 -10.94
C TYR A 137 -6.94 -10.59 -11.93
N ALA A 138 -7.47 -11.42 -12.83
CA ALA A 138 -6.70 -12.01 -13.92
C ALA A 138 -6.12 -10.94 -14.89
N GLU A 139 -6.93 -9.97 -15.30
CA GLU A 139 -6.48 -8.88 -16.18
C GLU A 139 -5.45 -7.97 -15.49
N ILE A 140 -5.63 -7.67 -14.20
CA ILE A 140 -4.66 -6.91 -13.40
C ILE A 140 -3.32 -7.65 -13.38
N TYR A 141 -3.33 -8.97 -13.13
CA TYR A 141 -2.11 -9.78 -13.16
C TYR A 141 -1.42 -9.75 -14.54
N GLU A 142 -2.18 -9.92 -15.62
CA GLU A 142 -1.63 -9.88 -16.98
C GLU A 142 -1.06 -8.49 -17.33
N GLN A 143 -1.69 -7.40 -16.88
CA GLN A 143 -1.09 -6.06 -17.03
C GLN A 143 0.24 -5.98 -16.27
N VAL A 144 0.29 -6.34 -14.98
CA VAL A 144 1.55 -6.32 -14.21
C VAL A 144 2.62 -7.20 -14.88
N LYS A 145 2.23 -8.34 -15.46
CA LYS A 145 3.11 -9.23 -16.20
C LYS A 145 3.71 -8.57 -17.44
N ARG A 146 2.95 -7.79 -18.21
CA ARG A 146 3.46 -6.99 -19.34
C ARG A 146 4.52 -5.99 -18.89
N TYR A 147 4.24 -5.23 -17.82
CA TYR A 147 5.20 -4.27 -17.28
C TYR A 147 6.47 -4.98 -16.79
N ALA A 148 6.33 -6.06 -16.01
CA ALA A 148 7.47 -6.81 -15.49
C ALA A 148 8.36 -7.39 -16.61
N ALA A 149 7.75 -7.90 -17.69
CA ALA A 149 8.48 -8.41 -18.84
C ALA A 149 9.26 -7.30 -19.58
N ALA A 150 8.61 -6.15 -19.79
CA ALA A 150 9.23 -4.99 -20.44
C ALA A 150 10.41 -4.45 -19.61
N PHE A 151 10.21 -4.22 -18.30
CA PHE A 151 11.29 -3.76 -17.41
C PHE A 151 12.48 -4.72 -17.40
N ARG A 152 12.25 -6.04 -17.31
CA ARG A 152 13.34 -7.02 -17.37
C ARG A 152 14.11 -6.97 -18.70
N LYS A 153 13.40 -6.82 -19.82
CA LYS A 153 14.05 -6.75 -21.14
C LYS A 153 14.93 -5.51 -21.28
N HIS A 154 14.50 -4.38 -20.72
CA HIS A 154 15.30 -3.15 -20.71
C HIS A 154 16.31 -3.09 -19.55
N GLY A 155 16.55 -4.22 -18.88
CA GLY A 155 17.69 -4.39 -17.98
C GLY A 155 17.42 -4.05 -16.52
N LEU A 156 16.19 -3.68 -16.13
CA LEU A 156 15.88 -3.25 -14.76
C LEU A 156 16.31 -4.33 -13.74
N ARG A 157 17.19 -3.95 -12.83
CA ARG A 157 17.73 -4.81 -11.77
C ARG A 157 17.14 -4.48 -10.41
N VAL A 158 17.28 -5.43 -9.49
CA VAL A 158 16.89 -5.26 -8.09
C VAL A 158 17.61 -4.04 -7.49
N GLY A 159 16.84 -3.10 -6.95
CA GLY A 159 17.34 -1.88 -6.30
C GLY A 159 17.45 -0.64 -7.19
N GLU A 160 17.15 -0.74 -8.48
CA GLU A 160 17.08 0.42 -9.38
C GLU A 160 15.80 1.24 -9.17
N GLN A 161 15.89 2.56 -9.35
CA GLN A 161 14.81 3.51 -9.08
C GLN A 161 14.11 3.96 -10.37
N PHE A 162 12.81 4.21 -10.25
CA PHE A 162 11.99 4.83 -11.30
C PHE A 162 11.52 6.20 -10.83
N HIS A 163 11.59 7.20 -11.71
CA HIS A 163 11.14 8.55 -11.43
C HIS A 163 10.14 9.01 -12.49
N PRO A 164 8.87 9.28 -12.13
CA PRO A 164 7.97 10.03 -12.99
C PRO A 164 8.36 11.51 -12.91
N ILE A 165 8.86 12.09 -14.02
CA ILE A 165 9.31 13.49 -14.02
C ILE A 165 8.86 14.22 -15.30
N ASP A 166 8.39 15.45 -15.12
CA ASP A 166 8.15 16.41 -16.19
C ASP A 166 9.46 17.17 -16.53
N ASN A 167 9.66 17.51 -17.81
CA ASN A 167 10.86 18.20 -18.37
C ASN A 167 12.03 17.27 -18.82
N LEU A 168 11.69 16.27 -19.63
CA LEU A 168 12.56 15.17 -20.09
C LEU A 168 13.86 15.61 -20.80
N SER A 169 13.84 16.65 -21.62
CA SER A 169 15.00 17.07 -22.44
C SER A 169 16.10 17.76 -21.63
N THR A 170 15.76 18.35 -20.49
CA THR A 170 16.73 18.94 -19.55
C THR A 170 17.30 17.87 -18.63
N ILE A 171 16.46 16.91 -18.21
CA ILE A 171 16.81 15.87 -17.24
C ILE A 171 17.73 14.80 -17.84
N THR A 172 17.46 14.38 -19.08
CA THR A 172 18.32 13.43 -19.82
C THR A 172 19.78 13.89 -19.92
N LYS A 173 20.04 15.19 -19.80
CA LYS A 173 21.40 15.77 -19.82
C LYS A 173 22.08 15.84 -18.45
N VAL A 174 21.32 15.74 -17.36
CA VAL A 174 21.83 15.90 -15.98
C VAL A 174 21.79 14.63 -15.14
N VAL A 175 21.15 13.55 -15.63
CA VAL A 175 21.12 12.25 -14.96
C VAL A 175 22.12 11.31 -15.64
N PRO A 176 23.35 11.15 -15.10
CA PRO A 176 24.45 10.47 -15.80
C PRO A 176 24.23 8.96 -16.01
N ASN A 177 23.30 8.34 -15.28
CA ASN A 177 23.00 6.91 -15.33
C ASN A 177 21.57 6.63 -15.84
N LEU A 178 21.00 7.53 -16.65
CA LEU A 178 19.64 7.35 -17.18
C LEU A 178 19.63 6.26 -18.24
N GLU A 179 19.08 5.08 -17.89
CA GLU A 179 19.04 3.95 -18.82
C GLU A 179 17.89 4.03 -19.83
N LYS A 180 16.74 4.56 -19.42
CA LYS A 180 15.52 4.62 -20.23
C LYS A 180 14.61 5.78 -19.87
N VAL A 181 13.96 6.36 -20.87
CA VAL A 181 12.85 7.31 -20.70
C VAL A 181 11.58 6.68 -21.28
N ILE A 182 10.58 6.43 -20.43
CA ILE A 182 9.30 5.87 -20.87
C ILE A 182 8.28 7.01 -20.92
N ILE A 183 7.74 7.27 -22.10
CA ILE A 183 6.78 8.36 -22.33
C ILE A 183 5.37 7.80 -22.20
N VAL A 184 4.66 8.25 -21.16
CA VAL A 184 3.24 7.96 -20.94
C VAL A 184 2.42 9.09 -21.54
N ALA A 185 1.85 8.87 -22.71
CA ALA A 185 1.02 9.86 -23.38
C ALA A 185 -0.35 9.96 -22.70
N THR A 186 -0.67 11.13 -22.15
CA THR A 186 -1.99 11.42 -21.56
C THR A 186 -2.95 12.12 -22.53
N LYS A 187 -2.45 12.49 -23.72
CA LYS A 187 -3.22 13.09 -24.82
C LYS A 187 -2.78 12.47 -26.14
N GLU A 188 -3.73 12.29 -27.05
CA GLU A 188 -3.48 11.71 -28.38
C GLU A 188 -2.44 12.50 -29.19
N GLU A 189 -2.46 13.83 -29.09
CA GLU A 189 -1.46 14.72 -29.68
C GLU A 189 -0.02 14.45 -29.21
N THR A 190 0.15 13.81 -28.06
CA THR A 190 1.49 13.45 -27.54
C THR A 190 2.06 12.26 -28.33
N LEU A 191 1.21 11.35 -28.80
CA LEU A 191 1.62 10.17 -29.58
C LEU A 191 2.16 10.55 -30.96
N SER A 192 1.74 11.69 -31.51
CA SER A 192 2.22 12.18 -32.81
C SER A 192 3.49 13.03 -32.72
N ARG A 193 4.01 13.30 -31.51
CA ARG A 193 5.24 14.08 -31.33
C ARG A 193 6.46 13.25 -31.72
N ASN A 194 7.40 13.91 -32.40
CA ASN A 194 8.73 13.35 -32.60
C ASN A 194 9.49 13.37 -31.27
N ILE A 195 9.98 12.21 -30.84
CA ILE A 195 10.74 12.01 -29.59
C ILE A 195 12.21 11.70 -29.84
N SER A 196 12.67 11.76 -31.10
CA SER A 196 14.05 11.39 -31.48
C SER A 196 15.11 12.29 -30.85
N ASP A 197 14.73 13.50 -30.43
CA ASP A 197 15.58 14.46 -29.71
C ASP A 197 15.66 14.18 -28.20
N ILE A 198 14.88 13.22 -27.68
CA ILE A 198 14.91 12.78 -26.29
C ILE A 198 15.70 11.46 -26.21
N PRO A 199 16.95 11.47 -25.70
CA PRO A 199 17.77 10.27 -25.60
C PRO A 199 17.08 9.16 -24.78
N HIS A 200 17.30 7.91 -25.19
CA HIS A 200 16.78 6.71 -24.52
C HIS A 200 15.25 6.63 -24.40
N SER A 201 14.51 7.46 -25.15
CA SER A 201 13.05 7.53 -25.11
C SER A 201 12.36 6.39 -25.85
N ILE A 202 11.18 6.02 -25.35
CA ILE A 202 10.26 5.06 -25.95
C ILE A 202 8.84 5.37 -25.45
N PHE A 203 7.83 5.23 -26.29
CA PHE A 203 6.44 5.32 -25.83
C PHE A 203 6.05 4.09 -25.00
N LEU A 204 5.11 4.26 -24.06
CA LEU A 204 4.69 3.19 -23.15
C LEU A 204 4.27 1.91 -23.89
N GLU A 205 3.45 2.00 -24.92
CA GLU A 205 2.99 0.79 -25.63
C GLU A 205 4.13 0.07 -26.35
N ASP A 206 5.05 0.81 -27.00
CA ASP A 206 6.24 0.21 -27.61
C ASP A 206 7.15 -0.44 -26.57
N PHE A 207 7.27 0.19 -25.39
CA PHE A 207 8.00 -0.36 -24.26
C PHE A 207 7.37 -1.68 -23.78
N LEU A 208 6.06 -1.71 -23.58
CA LEU A 208 5.34 -2.94 -23.19
C LEU A 208 5.44 -4.03 -24.25
N GLN A 209 5.25 -3.68 -25.52
CA GLN A 209 5.37 -4.59 -26.66
C GLN A 209 6.77 -5.19 -26.74
N SER A 210 7.80 -4.39 -26.44
CA SER A 210 9.17 -4.88 -26.47
C SER A 210 9.35 -6.05 -25.50
N GLY A 211 8.68 -6.09 -24.34
CA GLY A 211 8.79 -7.17 -23.36
C GLY A 211 8.21 -8.52 -23.81
N MET A 212 7.46 -8.54 -24.92
CA MET A 212 6.80 -9.74 -25.43
C MET A 212 7.79 -10.66 -26.17
N LYS A 213 7.49 -11.95 -26.19
CA LYS A 213 8.19 -12.94 -26.99
C LYS A 213 7.81 -12.82 -28.47
N SER A 214 8.60 -13.43 -29.35
CA SER A 214 8.36 -13.44 -30.80
C SER A 214 7.04 -14.08 -31.22
N ASP A 215 6.48 -14.96 -30.39
CA ASP A 215 5.18 -15.60 -30.60
C ASP A 215 3.99 -14.75 -30.12
N GLY A 216 4.24 -13.53 -29.64
CA GLY A 216 3.21 -12.64 -29.10
C GLY A 216 2.80 -12.93 -27.65
N THR A 217 3.43 -13.89 -26.97
CA THR A 217 3.14 -14.17 -25.55
C THR A 217 3.99 -13.32 -24.62
N VAL A 218 3.46 -13.03 -23.42
CA VAL A 218 4.20 -12.33 -22.36
C VAL A 218 4.87 -13.38 -21.45
N PRO A 219 6.18 -13.29 -21.16
CA PRO A 219 6.84 -14.15 -20.18
C PRO A 219 6.16 -14.13 -18.81
N GLU A 220 6.14 -15.26 -18.10
CA GLU A 220 5.64 -15.31 -16.73
C GLU A 220 6.46 -14.43 -15.77
N ILE A 221 5.82 -13.95 -14.71
CA ILE A 221 6.49 -13.10 -13.72
C ILE A 221 7.44 -13.96 -12.86
N SER A 222 8.72 -13.63 -12.88
CA SER A 222 9.69 -14.08 -11.88
C SER A 222 9.66 -13.17 -10.64
N PHE A 223 9.01 -13.60 -9.56
CA PHE A 223 8.96 -12.80 -8.34
C PHE A 223 10.29 -12.85 -7.59
N GLU A 224 11.11 -11.81 -7.75
CA GLU A 224 12.40 -11.68 -7.06
C GLU A 224 12.20 -11.74 -5.54
N GLN A 225 12.89 -12.67 -4.89
CA GLN A 225 12.73 -12.94 -3.47
C GLN A 225 13.76 -12.12 -2.69
N LEU A 226 13.29 -11.07 -2.02
CA LEU A 226 14.14 -10.03 -1.46
C LEU A 226 14.01 -9.97 0.07
N PRO A 227 15.03 -9.48 0.78
CA PRO A 227 14.96 -9.29 2.23
C PRO A 227 13.76 -8.45 2.66
N PHE A 228 13.26 -8.69 3.87
CA PHE A 228 12.13 -7.93 4.43
C PHE A 228 12.31 -6.41 4.37
N SER A 229 13.55 -5.95 4.58
CA SER A 229 13.97 -4.55 4.58
C SER A 229 14.25 -3.97 3.19
N HIS A 230 14.12 -4.75 2.10
CA HIS A 230 14.41 -4.25 0.76
C HIS A 230 13.54 -3.03 0.41
N PRO A 231 14.11 -1.92 -0.09
CA PRO A 231 13.34 -0.74 -0.47
C PRO A 231 12.26 -1.07 -1.51
N ALA A 232 11.05 -0.56 -1.31
CA ALA A 232 9.95 -0.73 -2.27
C ALA A 232 9.45 0.61 -2.82
N ILE A 233 9.35 1.64 -1.98
CA ILE A 233 8.75 2.93 -2.35
C ILE A 233 9.56 4.06 -1.73
N ILE A 234 9.76 5.14 -2.50
CA ILE A 234 10.35 6.39 -2.00
C ILE A 234 9.30 7.49 -2.16
N ASN A 235 8.84 8.04 -1.04
CA ASN A 235 7.88 9.13 -1.02
C ASN A 235 8.58 10.44 -0.63
N PHE A 236 8.52 11.44 -1.50
CA PHE A 236 9.07 12.76 -1.22
C PHE A 236 8.08 13.61 -0.44
N THR A 237 8.54 14.17 0.67
CA THR A 237 7.73 15.07 1.51
C THR A 237 8.31 16.48 1.47
N SER A 238 7.46 17.50 1.35
CA SER A 238 7.86 18.89 1.47
C SER A 238 8.14 19.21 2.94
N GLY A 239 9.41 19.41 3.29
CA GLY A 239 9.78 19.95 4.59
C GLY A 239 9.53 21.46 4.64
N THR A 240 9.24 22.01 5.83
CA THR A 240 9.00 23.45 6.01
C THR A 240 10.25 24.33 5.85
N THR A 241 11.45 23.75 5.72
CA THR A 241 12.71 24.50 5.82
C THR A 241 13.88 23.99 4.97
N ARG A 242 13.80 22.82 4.32
CA ARG A 242 14.91 22.20 3.56
C ARG A 242 14.39 21.43 2.35
N ASP A 243 15.32 20.98 1.51
CA ASP A 243 15.06 20.11 0.36
C ASP A 243 14.10 18.95 0.70
N PRO A 244 13.27 18.51 -0.26
CA PRO A 244 12.33 17.41 -0.05
C PRO A 244 13.00 16.16 0.52
N LYS A 245 12.39 15.57 1.54
CA LYS A 245 12.92 14.35 2.18
C LYS A 245 12.31 13.13 1.50
N GLY A 246 13.15 12.28 0.90
CA GLY A 246 12.76 10.99 0.33
C GLY A 246 12.63 9.93 1.43
N VAL A 247 11.42 9.70 1.92
CA VAL A 247 11.14 8.65 2.92
C VAL A 247 11.10 7.32 2.20
N VAL A 248 12.00 6.40 2.58
CA VAL A 248 12.09 5.06 2.02
C VAL A 248 11.23 4.10 2.82
N HIS A 249 10.29 3.44 2.15
CA HIS A 249 9.49 2.36 2.71
C HIS A 249 10.02 1.02 2.21
N SER A 250 10.33 0.12 3.14
CA SER A 250 10.68 -1.26 2.79
C SER A 250 9.45 -2.01 2.27
N ALA A 251 9.67 -3.02 1.44
CA ALA A 251 8.64 -3.96 1.01
C ALA A 251 7.84 -4.49 2.20
N GLY A 252 8.51 -4.81 3.32
CA GLY A 252 7.91 -5.32 4.54
C GLY A 252 6.89 -4.41 5.23
N THR A 253 6.84 -3.11 4.92
CA THR A 253 5.85 -2.18 5.50
C THR A 253 4.40 -2.62 5.18
N PHE A 254 4.20 -3.37 4.09
CA PHE A 254 2.88 -3.87 3.70
C PHE A 254 2.22 -4.81 4.70
N ILE A 255 2.99 -5.54 5.52
CA ILE A 255 2.41 -6.47 6.50
C ILE A 255 1.63 -5.70 7.58
N ALA A 256 2.07 -4.49 7.89
CA ALA A 256 1.35 -3.58 8.77
C ALA A 256 0.06 -3.07 8.12
N GLN A 257 0.08 -2.83 6.80
CA GLN A 257 -1.10 -2.43 6.04
C GLN A 257 -2.12 -3.57 5.99
N PHE A 258 -1.69 -4.83 5.82
CA PHE A 258 -2.57 -6.00 5.89
C PHE A 258 -3.29 -6.09 7.24
N ARG A 259 -2.56 -5.88 8.33
CA ARG A 259 -3.14 -5.76 9.67
C ARG A 259 -4.18 -4.64 9.74
N ASP A 260 -3.90 -3.48 9.17
CA ASP A 260 -4.84 -2.35 9.17
C ASP A 260 -6.11 -2.65 8.36
N PHE A 261 -5.97 -3.19 7.15
CA PHE A 261 -7.08 -3.56 6.26
C PHE A 261 -7.98 -4.60 6.89
N ALA A 262 -7.39 -5.69 7.39
CA ALA A 262 -8.15 -6.77 7.99
C ALA A 262 -8.79 -6.34 9.31
N PHE A 263 -8.05 -5.68 10.20
CA PHE A 263 -8.47 -5.56 11.60
C PHE A 263 -9.14 -4.24 11.92
N HIS A 264 -8.65 -3.14 11.34
CA HIS A 264 -9.12 -1.79 11.67
C HIS A 264 -10.15 -1.31 10.67
N GLN A 265 -10.00 -1.66 9.39
CA GLN A 265 -10.95 -1.33 8.34
C GLN A 265 -11.91 -2.47 8.04
N ASN A 266 -11.59 -3.69 8.49
CA ASN A 266 -12.42 -4.88 8.34
C ASN A 266 -12.81 -5.18 6.89
N PHE A 267 -11.89 -4.95 5.94
CA PHE A 267 -12.09 -5.23 4.53
C PHE A 267 -12.55 -6.68 4.31
N LYS A 268 -13.53 -6.82 3.42
CA LYS A 268 -14.13 -8.06 2.99
C LYS A 268 -13.89 -8.25 1.50
N ASP A 269 -13.88 -9.52 1.12
CA ASP A 269 -13.64 -9.94 -0.25
C ASP A 269 -14.51 -9.15 -1.25
N ASP A 270 -15.77 -8.84 -0.97
CA ASP A 270 -16.62 -8.11 -1.92
C ASP A 270 -16.72 -6.59 -1.77
N ASP A 271 -15.98 -5.99 -0.84
CA ASP A 271 -15.99 -4.55 -0.63
C ASP A 271 -15.56 -3.79 -1.89
N VAL A 272 -16.16 -2.62 -2.10
CA VAL A 272 -15.71 -1.65 -3.10
C VAL A 272 -15.11 -0.48 -2.33
N VAL A 273 -13.80 -0.30 -2.47
CA VAL A 273 -13.02 0.63 -1.67
C VAL A 273 -12.61 1.83 -2.52
N PHE A 274 -12.98 3.02 -2.07
CA PHE A 274 -12.59 4.30 -2.65
C PHE A 274 -11.63 5.04 -1.71
N MET A 275 -10.51 5.52 -2.24
CA MET A 275 -9.57 6.37 -1.51
C MET A 275 -9.38 7.67 -2.30
N CYS A 276 -9.84 8.79 -1.74
CA CYS A 276 -9.66 10.11 -2.33
C CYS A 276 -8.20 10.55 -2.18
N SER A 277 -7.35 10.16 -3.13
CA SER A 277 -5.94 10.55 -3.17
C SER A 277 -5.46 10.68 -4.62
N PRO A 278 -4.75 11.76 -4.98
CA PRO A 278 -3.98 11.81 -6.21
C PRO A 278 -2.90 10.73 -6.25
N VAL A 279 -2.53 10.30 -7.46
CA VAL A 279 -1.31 9.49 -7.69
C VAL A 279 -0.09 10.29 -7.25
N GLY A 280 0.87 9.64 -6.57
CA GLY A 280 2.11 10.27 -6.08
C GLY A 280 2.04 10.76 -4.62
N TRP A 281 0.89 10.61 -3.96
CA TRP A 281 0.79 10.77 -2.51
C TRP A 281 0.96 9.41 -1.83
N ALA A 282 1.59 9.36 -0.65
CA ALA A 282 1.83 8.10 0.07
C ALA A 282 0.53 7.32 0.41
N ILE A 283 -0.62 7.99 0.46
CA ILE A 283 -1.94 7.37 0.68
C ILE A 283 -2.38 6.54 -0.54
N TRP A 284 -1.97 6.93 -1.75
CA TRP A 284 -2.17 6.14 -2.96
C TRP A 284 -1.43 4.80 -2.85
N ASP A 285 -0.15 4.84 -2.47
CA ASP A 285 0.66 3.64 -2.29
C ASP A 285 0.11 2.75 -1.16
N TYR A 286 -0.41 3.38 -0.11
CA TYR A 286 -1.00 2.68 1.02
C TYR A 286 -2.12 1.74 0.58
N ILE A 287 -3.04 2.15 -0.30
CA ILE A 287 -4.25 1.35 -0.59
C ILE A 287 -3.99 0.17 -1.52
N ILE A 288 -2.92 0.18 -2.31
CA ILE A 288 -2.63 -0.85 -3.34
C ILE A 288 -2.60 -2.27 -2.75
N PRO A 289 -1.98 -2.55 -1.59
CA PRO A 289 -1.90 -3.91 -1.07
C PRO A 289 -3.24 -4.47 -0.58
N SER A 290 -4.30 -3.66 -0.51
CA SER A 290 -5.66 -4.14 -0.25
C SER A 290 -6.20 -5.09 -1.33
N ILE A 291 -5.63 -5.07 -2.54
CA ILE A 291 -5.90 -6.05 -3.61
C ILE A 291 -5.72 -7.50 -3.09
N ALA A 292 -4.81 -7.74 -2.15
CA ALA A 292 -4.62 -9.07 -1.57
C ALA A 292 -5.85 -9.61 -0.80
N PHE A 293 -6.78 -8.72 -0.43
CA PHE A 293 -8.01 -9.04 0.33
C PHE A 293 -9.22 -9.30 -0.57
N GLY A 294 -9.07 -9.22 -1.90
CA GLY A 294 -10.15 -9.51 -2.84
C GLY A 294 -11.10 -8.35 -3.10
N VAL A 295 -10.89 -7.20 -2.44
CA VAL A 295 -11.67 -5.97 -2.61
C VAL A 295 -11.65 -5.49 -4.06
N LYS A 296 -12.62 -4.62 -4.40
CA LYS A 296 -12.66 -3.90 -5.68
C LYS A 296 -12.15 -2.48 -5.42
N LEU A 297 -10.98 -2.14 -5.93
CA LEU A 297 -10.48 -0.77 -5.86
C LEU A 297 -11.27 0.10 -6.83
N PHE A 298 -11.90 1.15 -6.33
CA PHE A 298 -12.57 2.16 -7.15
C PHE A 298 -11.63 3.35 -7.34
N LEU A 299 -11.17 3.53 -8.58
CA LEU A 299 -10.36 4.67 -9.01
C LEU A 299 -11.25 5.68 -9.71
N TYR A 300 -11.11 6.95 -9.33
CA TYR A 300 -11.82 8.04 -9.96
C TYR A 300 -10.84 9.10 -10.45
N ASN A 301 -10.93 9.46 -11.74
CA ASN A 301 -10.16 10.54 -12.34
C ASN A 301 -11.05 11.75 -12.60
N GLY A 302 -11.03 12.74 -11.72
CA GLY A 302 -11.82 13.95 -11.87
C GLY A 302 -11.91 14.75 -10.58
N SER A 303 -12.55 15.91 -10.67
CA SER A 303 -12.74 16.82 -9.53
C SER A 303 -13.96 16.43 -8.68
N PRO A 304 -13.95 16.65 -7.35
CA PRO A 304 -15.16 16.54 -6.53
C PRO A 304 -16.22 17.59 -6.90
N ASP A 305 -15.83 18.68 -7.55
CA ASP A 305 -16.68 19.84 -7.83
C ASP A 305 -17.02 19.99 -9.32
N SER A 306 -16.68 19.00 -10.15
CA SER A 306 -16.95 19.07 -11.58
C SER A 306 -18.45 18.90 -11.87
N GLU A 307 -19.01 19.83 -12.65
CA GLU A 307 -20.39 19.79 -13.13
C GLU A 307 -20.64 18.63 -14.11
N LYS A 308 -19.59 18.10 -14.75
CA LYS A 308 -19.67 17.02 -15.75
C LYS A 308 -19.63 15.64 -15.12
N GLY A 309 -19.09 15.53 -13.91
CA GLY A 309 -19.03 14.33 -13.11
C GLY A 309 -18.20 14.55 -11.86
N SER A 310 -18.68 14.05 -10.73
CA SER A 310 -17.99 14.16 -9.44
C SER A 310 -18.05 12.84 -8.69
N TYR A 311 -17.02 12.54 -7.89
CA TYR A 311 -17.03 11.42 -6.94
C TYR A 311 -17.90 11.69 -5.70
N ASN A 312 -19.11 12.20 -5.93
CA ASN A 312 -20.12 12.43 -4.90
C ASN A 312 -20.83 11.13 -4.46
N LEU A 313 -21.78 11.25 -3.53
CA LEU A 313 -22.58 10.12 -3.05
C LEU A 313 -23.28 9.37 -4.19
N GLY A 314 -23.78 10.07 -5.22
CA GLY A 314 -24.40 9.44 -6.38
C GLY A 314 -23.41 8.55 -7.15
N CYS A 315 -22.17 8.99 -7.31
CA CYS A 315 -21.10 8.17 -7.89
C CYS A 315 -20.81 6.93 -7.04
N PHE A 316 -20.75 7.09 -5.72
CA PHE A 316 -20.54 5.98 -4.79
C PHE A 316 -21.68 4.96 -4.85
N PHE A 317 -22.94 5.40 -4.89
CA PHE A 317 -24.08 4.51 -5.05
C PHE A 317 -24.05 3.74 -6.36
N ARG A 318 -23.76 4.41 -7.49
CA ARG A 318 -23.66 3.76 -8.81
C ARG A 318 -22.58 2.69 -8.85
N ASN A 319 -21.44 2.94 -8.21
CA ASN A 319 -20.31 2.02 -8.16
C ASN A 319 -20.33 1.08 -6.94
N LYS A 320 -21.38 1.15 -6.10
CA LYS A 320 -21.56 0.33 -4.90
C LYS A 320 -20.39 0.43 -3.91
N VAL A 321 -19.79 1.61 -3.78
CA VAL A 321 -18.70 1.88 -2.82
C VAL A 321 -19.19 1.55 -1.41
N SER A 322 -18.54 0.59 -0.76
CA SER A 322 -18.85 0.18 0.62
C SER A 322 -17.98 0.90 1.65
N ILE A 323 -16.76 1.29 1.25
CA ILE A 323 -15.83 2.01 2.11
C ILE A 323 -15.21 3.16 1.31
N ALA A 324 -15.35 4.38 1.83
CA ALA A 324 -14.77 5.58 1.25
C ALA A 324 -13.87 6.28 2.26
N PHE A 325 -12.62 6.53 1.87
CA PHE A 325 -11.67 7.34 2.63
C PHE A 325 -11.64 8.73 1.99
N LEU A 326 -12.21 9.70 2.69
CA LEU A 326 -12.28 11.08 2.26
C LEU A 326 -11.47 11.95 3.21
N PRO A 327 -10.76 12.97 2.70
CA PRO A 327 -10.22 14.00 3.58
C PRO A 327 -11.38 14.67 4.34
N PRO A 328 -11.16 15.13 5.58
CA PRO A 328 -12.12 16.00 6.24
C PRO A 328 -12.37 17.21 5.33
N ALA A 329 -13.65 17.54 5.10
CA ALA A 329 -14.02 18.72 4.33
C ALA A 329 -13.39 19.95 4.99
N SER A 330 -12.66 20.74 4.20
CA SER A 330 -12.11 22.04 4.60
C SER A 330 -13.20 23.10 4.69
#